data_AF-A0A915Q2L0-F1
#
_entry.id   AF-A0A915Q2L0-F1
#
_cell.length_a   1.000
_cell.length_b   1.000
_cell.length_c   1.000
_cell.angle_alpha   90.00
_cell.angle_beta   90.00
_cell.angle_gamma   90.00
#
_symmetry.space_group_name_H-M   'P 1'
#
loop_
_entity.id
_entity.type
_entity.pdbx_description
1 polymer ?
#
loop_
_entity_poly.entity_id
_entity_poly.type
_entity_poly.pdbx_seq_one_letter_code
_entity_poly.pdbx_strand_id
1 'polypeptide(L)'
;MATSKKKTRKLRGHVSHGHGRIGKHRKHPGGRGNAGGQHHHRINFDKYHPGYFGKVGMRNFHLRRNRLYCPTVNVDKLWSLVSESVRKVYAEKKDKAPVIDVVRAGYFKVLGKGLLPKQPVIVKAKFFSHSAEQKIKARRAFVIKEEMANQELACVYAALILQDDEVAITGEKISTILKAAHVEVEPFWPGLFAKALEGVDVKSLITNISTSVGGTAAPAGAAASPAAAAPAAAAAEEKEEKKKEEPKEESDDDMGFGLFD
;
A
#
# COMPACT_ATOMS: atom_id res chain seq x y z
N MET A 1 -26.37 26.51 23.76
CA MET A 1 -27.76 26.53 24.29
C MET A 1 -27.91 27.60 25.34
N ALA A 2 -28.98 28.39 25.29
CA ALA A 2 -29.30 29.39 26.33
C ALA A 2 -29.47 28.72 27.71
N THR A 3 -29.00 29.37 28.76
CA THR A 3 -29.03 28.86 30.14
C THR A 3 -30.45 28.74 30.70
N SER A 4 -31.41 29.48 30.15
CA SER A 4 -32.81 29.51 30.57
C SER A 4 -33.54 28.18 30.36
N LYS A 5 -33.21 27.43 29.29
CA LYS A 5 -33.88 26.17 28.94
C LYS A 5 -33.22 24.92 29.57
N LYS A 6 -32.23 25.08 30.45
CA LYS A 6 -31.52 23.94 31.07
C LYS A 6 -32.37 23.29 32.18
N LYS A 7 -32.27 21.96 32.31
CA LYS A 7 -32.93 21.17 33.36
C LYS A 7 -32.63 21.69 34.78
N THR A 8 -31.43 22.23 35.00
CA THR A 8 -31.02 22.85 36.25
C THR A 8 -31.92 24.00 36.70
N ARG A 9 -32.55 24.76 35.78
CA ARG A 9 -33.50 25.82 36.15
C ARG A 9 -34.80 25.25 36.74
N LYS A 10 -35.28 24.14 36.19
CA LYS A 10 -36.49 23.45 36.66
C LYS A 10 -36.27 22.69 37.97
N LEU A 11 -35.04 22.27 38.25
CA LEU A 11 -34.70 21.48 39.44
C LEU A 11 -34.34 22.32 40.69
N ARG A 12 -34.33 23.66 40.60
CA ARG A 12 -34.13 24.52 41.78
C ARG A 12 -35.29 24.33 42.76
N GLY A 13 -34.96 24.09 44.03
CA GLY A 13 -35.94 23.74 45.07
C GLY A 13 -36.04 22.24 45.35
N HIS A 14 -35.54 21.38 44.46
CA HIS A 14 -35.42 19.94 44.75
C HIS A 14 -34.15 19.64 45.55
N VAL A 15 -34.28 18.87 46.63
CA VAL A 15 -33.20 18.60 47.60
C VAL A 15 -31.96 17.93 46.97
N SER A 16 -32.12 17.01 46.01
CA SER A 16 -31.02 16.20 45.45
C SER A 16 -30.69 16.47 43.97
N HIS A 17 -31.34 17.47 43.35
CA HIS A 17 -31.18 17.80 41.92
C HIS A 17 -31.31 16.57 40.96
N GLY A 18 -32.06 15.55 41.36
CA GLY A 18 -32.29 14.34 40.55
C GLY A 18 -31.23 13.24 40.65
N HIS A 19 -30.29 13.33 41.60
CA HIS A 19 -29.25 12.31 41.83
C HIS A 19 -29.58 11.30 42.95
N GLY A 20 -30.84 11.26 43.40
CA GLY A 20 -31.31 10.38 44.47
C GLY A 20 -30.83 10.82 45.87
N ARG A 21 -31.43 10.24 46.93
CA ARG A 21 -31.07 10.56 48.33
C ARG A 21 -29.91 9.69 48.86
N ILE A 22 -29.88 8.42 48.48
CA ILE A 22 -28.95 7.41 49.01
C ILE A 22 -27.64 7.35 48.18
N GLY A 23 -27.76 7.13 46.86
CA GLY A 23 -26.60 6.97 45.97
C GLY A 23 -25.72 8.22 45.88
N LYS A 24 -26.36 9.40 45.82
CA LYS A 24 -25.75 10.74 45.71
C LYS A 24 -24.83 10.91 44.49
N HIS A 25 -24.62 12.15 44.07
CA HIS A 25 -23.62 12.46 43.06
C HIS A 25 -22.24 12.56 43.70
N ARG A 26 -21.37 11.58 43.44
CA ARG A 26 -19.99 11.52 43.94
C ARG A 26 -18.99 11.78 42.81
N LYS A 27 -17.73 12.06 43.17
CA LYS A 27 -16.71 12.54 42.22
C LYS A 27 -16.42 11.53 41.10
N HIS A 28 -15.95 10.31 41.41
CA HIS A 28 -15.56 9.31 40.39
C HIS A 28 -15.83 7.86 40.85
N PRO A 29 -17.10 7.42 40.93
CA PRO A 29 -17.40 6.02 41.14
C PRO A 29 -16.98 5.20 39.90
N GLY A 30 -16.21 4.12 40.11
CA GLY A 30 -15.75 3.23 39.02
C GLY A 30 -14.47 3.68 38.31
N GLY A 31 -13.84 4.77 38.74
CA GLY A 31 -12.60 5.30 38.15
C GLY A 31 -12.82 6.46 37.17
N ARG A 32 -11.77 6.85 36.45
CA ARG A 32 -11.78 7.94 35.47
C ARG A 32 -11.48 7.41 34.07
N GLY A 33 -12.16 7.95 33.06
CA GLY A 33 -11.96 7.54 31.67
C GLY A 33 -12.25 6.05 31.45
N ASN A 34 -11.36 5.35 30.76
CA ASN A 34 -11.51 3.93 30.41
C ASN A 34 -10.96 2.97 31.49
N ALA A 35 -10.90 3.41 32.75
CA ALA A 35 -10.46 2.57 33.86
C ALA A 35 -11.38 1.37 34.08
N GLY A 36 -10.78 0.23 34.47
CA GLY A 36 -11.52 -0.99 34.78
C GLY A 36 -12.02 -1.78 33.58
N GLY A 37 -11.59 -1.45 32.36
CA GLY A 37 -12.14 -2.06 31.14
C GLY A 37 -11.93 -3.57 31.00
N GLN A 38 -10.93 -4.15 31.69
CA GLN A 38 -10.74 -5.61 31.79
C GLN A 38 -11.22 -6.20 33.12
N HIS A 39 -11.67 -5.36 34.05
CA HIS A 39 -12.03 -5.74 35.41
C HIS A 39 -13.51 -5.41 35.67
N HIS A 40 -13.81 -4.44 36.53
CA HIS A 40 -15.18 -4.10 36.95
C HIS A 40 -16.06 -3.46 35.87
N HIS A 41 -15.49 -2.98 34.77
CA HIS A 41 -16.22 -2.51 33.59
C HIS A 41 -16.13 -3.47 32.38
N ARG A 42 -15.63 -4.70 32.59
CA ARG A 42 -15.43 -5.69 31.51
C ARG A 42 -16.67 -5.94 30.67
N ILE A 43 -17.83 -6.14 31.30
CA ILE A 43 -19.09 -6.42 30.61
C ILE A 43 -19.43 -5.32 29.59
N ASN A 44 -19.11 -4.06 29.90
CA ASN A 44 -19.35 -2.94 28.98
C ASN A 44 -18.44 -3.01 27.75
N PHE A 45 -17.15 -3.32 27.94
CA PHE A 45 -16.20 -3.46 26.84
C PHE A 45 -16.48 -4.68 25.97
N ASP A 46 -16.74 -5.83 26.58
CA ASP A 46 -17.03 -7.07 25.84
C ASP A 46 -18.33 -6.97 25.04
N LYS A 47 -19.35 -6.28 25.59
CA LYS A 47 -20.67 -6.18 24.97
C LYS A 47 -20.72 -5.17 23.81
N TYR A 48 -20.08 -4.00 23.97
CA TYR A 48 -20.22 -2.90 23.01
C TYR A 48 -18.97 -2.64 22.17
N HIS A 49 -17.80 -3.09 22.62
CA HIS A 49 -16.52 -2.83 21.95
C HIS A 49 -15.66 -4.10 21.85
N PRO A 50 -16.17 -5.19 21.24
CA PRO A 50 -15.38 -6.39 21.03
C PRO A 50 -14.14 -6.07 20.17
N GLY A 51 -12.97 -6.59 20.58
CA GLY A 51 -11.69 -6.31 19.92
C GLY A 51 -11.00 -5.02 20.36
N TYR A 52 -11.53 -4.31 21.36
CA TYR A 52 -10.85 -3.14 21.94
C TYR A 52 -9.50 -3.51 22.59
N PHE A 53 -9.45 -4.64 23.28
CA PHE A 53 -8.21 -5.17 23.84
C PHE A 53 -7.59 -6.19 22.88
N GLY A 54 -6.30 -6.00 22.57
CA GLY A 54 -5.54 -6.88 21.70
C GLY A 54 -4.67 -6.11 20.72
N LYS A 55 -3.83 -6.83 19.97
CA LYS A 55 -2.99 -6.28 18.91
C LYS A 55 -3.23 -7.08 17.63
N VAL A 56 -3.48 -6.38 16.53
CA VAL A 56 -3.74 -6.99 15.22
C VAL A 56 -2.89 -6.27 14.17
N GLY A 57 -2.33 -7.05 13.24
CA GLY A 57 -1.59 -6.53 12.08
C GLY A 57 -0.16 -6.03 12.39
N MET A 58 0.46 -5.44 11.37
CA MET A 58 1.83 -4.92 11.40
C MET A 58 1.85 -3.38 11.51
N ARG A 59 2.88 -2.83 12.16
CA ARG A 59 3.03 -1.37 12.34
C ARG A 59 3.76 -0.75 11.14
N ASN A 60 3.09 0.16 10.44
CA ASN A 60 3.68 0.93 9.34
C ASN A 60 4.22 2.27 9.85
N PHE A 61 5.54 2.42 9.85
CA PHE A 61 6.21 3.66 10.23
C PHE A 61 6.13 4.70 9.10
N HIS A 62 6.10 6.00 9.45
CA HIS A 62 6.10 7.12 8.50
C HIS A 62 5.05 7.01 7.37
N LEU A 63 3.80 6.72 7.76
CA LEU A 63 2.70 6.57 6.82
C LEU A 63 2.42 7.87 6.05
N ARG A 64 2.73 7.87 4.75
CA ARG A 64 2.42 8.98 3.83
C ARG A 64 1.12 8.72 3.08
N ARG A 65 0.00 9.23 3.60
CA ARG A 65 -1.34 9.05 3.00
C ARG A 65 -1.44 9.55 1.56
N ASN A 66 -0.70 10.59 1.19
CA ASN A 66 -0.71 11.15 -0.16
C ASN A 66 -0.23 10.14 -1.23
N ARG A 67 0.68 9.22 -0.88
CA ARG A 67 1.15 8.16 -1.80
C ARG A 67 0.11 7.07 -2.01
N LEU A 68 -0.72 6.82 -1.00
CA LEU A 68 -1.81 5.84 -1.02
C LEU A 68 -3.14 6.46 -1.47
N TYR A 69 -3.12 7.71 -1.93
CA TYR A 69 -4.32 8.44 -2.28
C TYR A 69 -4.88 7.92 -3.60
N CYS A 70 -5.96 7.15 -3.52
CA CYS A 70 -6.65 6.54 -4.66
C CYS A 70 -8.17 6.73 -4.54
N PRO A 71 -8.68 7.94 -4.82
CA PRO A 71 -10.12 8.21 -4.85
C PRO A 71 -10.81 7.39 -5.94
N THR A 72 -11.94 6.77 -5.60
CA THR A 72 -12.69 5.86 -6.47
C THR A 72 -14.01 6.48 -6.93
N VAL A 73 -14.42 6.16 -8.16
CA VAL A 73 -15.74 6.49 -8.71
C VAL A 73 -16.36 5.24 -9.31
N ASN A 74 -17.68 5.10 -9.16
CA ASN A 74 -18.43 3.97 -9.73
C ASN A 74 -18.99 4.33 -11.11
N VAL A 75 -19.27 3.30 -11.92
CA VAL A 75 -19.74 3.48 -13.31
C VAL A 75 -21.09 4.19 -13.41
N ASP A 76 -21.97 4.02 -12.43
CA ASP A 76 -23.28 4.70 -12.33
C ASP A 76 -23.17 6.22 -12.25
N LYS A 77 -22.12 6.73 -11.58
CA LYS A 77 -21.91 8.16 -11.34
C LYS A 77 -21.08 8.87 -12.41
N LEU A 78 -20.55 8.15 -13.40
CA LEU A 78 -19.70 8.75 -14.44
C LEU A 78 -20.44 9.86 -15.21
N TRP A 79 -21.72 9.65 -15.52
CA TRP A 79 -22.54 10.64 -16.21
C TRP A 79 -22.94 11.84 -15.36
N SER A 80 -22.76 11.78 -14.03
CA SER A 80 -22.97 12.92 -13.14
C SER A 80 -21.76 13.85 -13.09
N LEU A 81 -20.59 13.40 -13.58
CA LEU A 81 -19.38 14.25 -13.70
C LEU A 81 -19.45 15.20 -14.90
N VAL A 82 -20.42 14.96 -15.78
CA VAL A 82 -20.67 15.75 -16.99
C VAL A 82 -21.99 16.51 -16.80
N SER A 83 -22.08 17.71 -17.37
CA SER A 83 -23.33 18.48 -17.32
C SER A 83 -24.47 17.75 -18.05
N GLU A 84 -25.69 17.94 -17.57
CA GLU A 84 -26.87 17.29 -18.16
C GLU A 84 -27.12 17.69 -19.61
N SER A 85 -26.74 18.91 -19.99
CA SER A 85 -26.82 19.40 -21.37
C SER A 85 -25.98 18.54 -22.31
N VAL A 86 -24.74 18.25 -21.92
CA VAL A 86 -23.82 17.42 -22.71
C VAL A 86 -24.36 15.98 -22.83
N ARG A 87 -24.93 15.43 -21.75
CA ARG A 87 -25.54 14.09 -21.78
C ARG A 87 -26.69 13.97 -22.79
N LYS A 88 -27.53 15.01 -22.93
CA LYS A 88 -28.65 15.02 -23.89
C LYS A 88 -28.15 15.13 -25.33
N VAL A 89 -27.18 16.01 -25.60
CA VAL A 89 -26.59 16.19 -26.94
C VAL A 89 -25.97 14.89 -27.48
N TYR A 90 -25.25 14.15 -26.63
CA TYR A 90 -24.64 12.87 -27.01
C TYR A 90 -25.61 11.68 -26.92
N ALA A 91 -26.85 11.88 -26.46
CA ALA A 91 -27.91 10.91 -26.62
C ALA A 91 -28.39 10.85 -28.08
N GLU A 92 -28.43 12.01 -28.72
CA GLU A 92 -28.91 12.20 -30.09
C GLU A 92 -27.80 11.88 -31.12
N LYS A 93 -26.57 12.34 -30.86
CA LYS A 93 -25.42 12.13 -31.77
C LYS A 93 -24.67 10.84 -31.42
N LYS A 94 -24.83 9.81 -32.25
CA LYS A 94 -24.20 8.49 -32.05
C LYS A 94 -22.81 8.35 -32.67
N ASP A 95 -22.43 9.25 -33.56
CA ASP A 95 -21.17 9.14 -34.32
C ASP A 95 -19.94 9.58 -33.52
N LYS A 96 -20.14 10.38 -32.46
CA LYS A 96 -19.05 10.91 -31.61
C LYS A 96 -19.36 10.61 -30.15
N ALA A 97 -18.45 9.93 -29.47
CA ALA A 97 -18.57 9.62 -28.05
C ALA A 97 -17.94 10.71 -27.16
N PRO A 98 -18.58 11.13 -26.06
CA PRO A 98 -17.99 12.07 -25.12
C PRO A 98 -16.86 11.44 -24.32
N VAL A 99 -15.81 12.22 -24.08
CA VAL A 99 -14.69 11.85 -23.21
C VAL A 99 -14.97 12.33 -21.80
N ILE A 100 -15.11 11.39 -20.87
CA ILE A 100 -15.23 11.64 -19.43
C ILE A 100 -13.86 11.43 -18.80
N ASP A 101 -13.23 12.54 -18.45
CA ASP A 101 -11.98 12.56 -17.70
C ASP A 101 -12.28 12.54 -16.20
N VAL A 102 -12.07 11.37 -15.58
CA VAL A 102 -12.29 11.21 -14.14
C VAL A 102 -11.11 11.74 -13.32
N VAL A 103 -9.91 11.84 -13.91
CA VAL A 103 -8.71 12.36 -13.24
C VAL A 103 -8.87 13.85 -13.01
N ARG A 104 -9.38 14.58 -14.00
CA ARG A 104 -9.74 16.00 -13.85
C ARG A 104 -10.82 16.24 -12.79
N ALA A 105 -11.73 15.29 -12.62
CA ALA A 105 -12.73 15.31 -11.56
C ALA A 105 -12.18 14.88 -10.19
N GLY A 106 -10.88 14.53 -10.09
CA GLY A 106 -10.22 14.16 -8.85
C GLY A 106 -10.32 12.68 -8.47
N TYR A 107 -10.70 11.80 -9.39
CA TYR A 107 -10.79 10.34 -9.18
C TYR A 107 -9.71 9.60 -9.95
N PHE A 108 -9.13 8.56 -9.35
CA PHE A 108 -8.07 7.78 -9.98
C PHE A 108 -8.52 6.39 -10.43
N LYS A 109 -9.47 5.77 -9.72
CA LYS A 109 -9.92 4.40 -10.02
C LYS A 109 -11.41 4.32 -10.30
N VAL A 110 -11.77 3.70 -11.42
CA VAL A 110 -13.17 3.42 -11.79
C VAL A 110 -13.57 2.01 -11.38
N LEU A 111 -14.67 1.89 -10.64
CA LEU A 111 -15.20 0.66 -10.08
C LEU A 111 -16.53 0.26 -10.73
N GLY A 112 -16.77 -1.05 -10.83
CA GLY A 112 -17.86 -1.66 -11.60
C GLY A 112 -19.27 -1.62 -11.02
N LYS A 113 -19.58 -0.84 -9.96
CA LYS A 113 -20.94 -0.83 -9.37
C LYS A 113 -21.93 -0.09 -10.27
N GLY A 114 -23.14 -0.64 -10.41
CA GLY A 114 -24.23 -0.05 -11.19
C GLY A 114 -24.20 -0.37 -12.69
N LEU A 115 -25.03 0.36 -13.45
CA LEU A 115 -25.25 0.19 -14.88
C LEU A 115 -25.06 1.52 -15.60
N LEU A 116 -24.39 1.47 -16.76
CA LEU A 116 -24.29 2.60 -17.67
C LEU A 116 -25.54 2.71 -18.55
N PRO A 117 -25.94 3.92 -19.00
CA PRO A 117 -26.92 4.06 -20.07
C PRO A 117 -26.45 3.43 -21.39
N LYS A 118 -27.36 3.19 -22.34
CA LYS A 118 -27.06 2.60 -23.67
C LYS A 118 -26.46 3.68 -24.60
N GLN A 119 -25.42 4.35 -24.14
CA GLN A 119 -24.76 5.45 -24.85
C GLN A 119 -23.25 5.17 -24.89
N PRO A 120 -22.59 5.39 -26.04
CA PRO A 120 -21.14 5.23 -26.13
C PRO A 120 -20.47 6.32 -25.28
N VAL A 121 -19.38 5.95 -24.60
CA VAL A 121 -18.61 6.87 -23.74
C VAL A 121 -17.13 6.52 -23.86
N ILE A 122 -16.25 7.49 -23.67
CA ILE A 122 -14.82 7.25 -23.53
C ILE A 122 -14.44 7.65 -22.12
N VAL A 123 -13.90 6.73 -21.32
CA VAL A 123 -13.53 7.02 -19.92
C VAL A 123 -12.01 7.05 -19.81
N LYS A 124 -11.47 8.18 -19.36
CA LYS A 124 -10.05 8.37 -19.06
C LYS A 124 -9.83 8.26 -17.55
N ALA A 125 -9.09 7.24 -17.11
CA ALA A 125 -8.72 7.04 -15.70
C ALA A 125 -7.32 6.42 -15.57
N LYS A 126 -6.73 6.48 -14.38
CA LYS A 126 -5.46 5.79 -14.07
C LYS A 126 -5.67 4.28 -13.89
N PHE A 127 -6.75 3.88 -13.20
CA PHE A 127 -7.03 2.47 -12.90
C PHE A 127 -8.48 2.11 -13.19
N PHE A 128 -8.70 0.87 -13.62
CA PHE A 128 -10.03 0.28 -13.79
C PHE A 128 -10.12 -1.05 -13.06
N SER A 129 -11.30 -1.36 -12.51
CA SER A 129 -11.63 -2.75 -12.11
C SER A 129 -12.02 -3.58 -13.33
N HIS A 130 -11.74 -4.89 -13.31
CA HIS A 130 -12.10 -5.80 -14.38
C HIS A 130 -13.58 -5.73 -14.78
N SER A 131 -14.49 -5.76 -13.79
CA SER A 131 -15.93 -5.63 -14.05
C SER A 131 -16.34 -4.27 -14.64
N ALA A 132 -15.60 -3.20 -14.34
CA ALA A 132 -15.86 -1.89 -14.95
C ALA A 132 -15.46 -1.89 -16.43
N GLU A 133 -14.30 -2.45 -16.77
CA GLU A 133 -13.87 -2.55 -18.16
C GLU A 133 -14.85 -3.36 -19.01
N GLN A 134 -15.28 -4.52 -18.51
CA GLN A 134 -16.28 -5.35 -19.20
C GLN A 134 -17.58 -4.59 -19.45
N LYS A 135 -18.07 -3.86 -18.44
CA LYS A 135 -19.31 -3.07 -18.55
C LYS A 135 -19.17 -1.89 -19.51
N ILE A 136 -18.02 -1.23 -19.54
CA ILE A 136 -17.75 -0.13 -20.48
C ILE A 136 -17.66 -0.70 -21.90
N LYS A 137 -16.84 -1.74 -22.12
CA LYS A 137 -16.69 -2.40 -23.43
C LYS A 137 -18.04 -2.91 -23.98
N ALA A 138 -18.89 -3.50 -23.13
CA ALA A 138 -20.22 -3.97 -23.51
C ALA A 138 -21.16 -2.86 -24.05
N ARG A 139 -20.87 -1.57 -23.77
CA ARG A 139 -21.66 -0.43 -24.24
C ARG A 139 -21.06 0.27 -25.46
N ARG A 140 -20.16 -0.40 -26.18
CA ARG A 140 -19.36 0.18 -27.29
C ARG A 140 -18.60 1.42 -26.84
N ALA A 141 -18.14 1.40 -25.59
CA ALA A 141 -17.37 2.47 -24.99
C ALA A 141 -15.89 2.06 -24.89
N PHE A 142 -15.01 3.04 -25.04
CA PHE A 142 -13.56 2.83 -25.05
C PHE A 142 -12.95 3.22 -23.70
N VAL A 143 -11.97 2.44 -23.24
CA VAL A 143 -11.26 2.65 -21.99
C VAL A 143 -9.89 3.19 -22.32
N ILE A 144 -9.57 4.40 -21.83
CA ILE A 144 -8.23 4.96 -21.93
C ILE A 144 -7.61 4.89 -20.53
N LYS A 145 -6.58 4.05 -20.40
CA LYS A 145 -5.73 4.01 -19.20
C LYS A 145 -4.62 5.03 -19.40
N GLU A 146 -4.52 6.01 -18.52
CA GLU A 146 -3.34 6.88 -18.47
C GLU A 146 -2.19 6.10 -17.85
N GLU A 147 -1.49 5.32 -18.68
CA GLU A 147 -0.32 4.55 -18.28
C GLU A 147 0.96 5.35 -18.47
N MET A 148 1.12 6.44 -17.71
CA MET A 148 2.37 7.20 -17.70
C MET A 148 3.57 6.35 -17.24
N ALA A 149 3.34 5.26 -16.49
CA ALA A 149 4.40 4.39 -15.98
C ALA A 149 4.71 3.17 -16.87
N ASN A 150 3.75 2.67 -17.68
CA ASN A 150 3.99 1.43 -18.43
C ASN A 150 4.85 1.67 -19.68
N GLN A 151 4.79 2.85 -20.28
CA GLN A 151 5.60 3.16 -21.46
C GLN A 151 7.09 3.30 -21.12
N GLU A 152 7.43 3.99 -20.02
CA GLU A 152 8.80 4.09 -19.52
C GLU A 152 9.33 2.71 -19.09
N LEU A 153 8.55 1.95 -18.32
CA LEU A 153 8.92 0.60 -17.89
C LEU A 153 9.10 -0.35 -19.09
N ALA A 154 8.23 -0.28 -20.10
CA ALA A 154 8.35 -1.10 -21.31
C ALA A 154 9.62 -0.75 -22.10
N CYS A 155 9.98 0.53 -22.21
CA CYS A 155 11.26 0.94 -22.82
C CYS A 155 12.47 0.48 -22.00
N VAL A 156 12.41 0.54 -20.67
CA VAL A 156 13.47 0.04 -19.78
C VAL A 156 13.64 -1.48 -19.89
N TYR A 157 12.56 -2.26 -19.90
CA TYR A 157 12.63 -3.71 -20.07
C TYR A 157 13.11 -4.10 -21.48
N ALA A 158 12.68 -3.37 -22.52
CA ALA A 158 13.20 -3.58 -23.88
C ALA A 158 14.70 -3.28 -23.97
N ALA A 159 15.19 -2.26 -23.27
CA ALA A 159 16.62 -1.93 -23.21
C ALA A 159 17.42 -3.00 -22.44
N LEU A 160 16.87 -3.59 -21.38
CA LEU A 160 17.50 -4.70 -20.65
C LEU A 160 17.63 -5.97 -21.51
N ILE A 161 16.58 -6.33 -22.25
CA ILE A 161 16.61 -7.51 -23.15
C ILE A 161 17.68 -7.34 -24.23
N LEU A 162 17.79 -6.14 -24.81
CA LEU A 162 18.82 -5.85 -25.82
C LEU A 162 20.25 -5.92 -25.26
N GLN A 163 20.43 -5.55 -23.99
CA GLN A 163 21.72 -5.66 -23.30
C GLN A 163 22.09 -7.11 -22.99
N ASP A 164 21.11 -7.94 -22.58
CA ASP A 164 21.32 -9.37 -22.32
C ASP A 164 21.68 -10.14 -23.60
N ASP A 165 21.13 -9.71 -24.75
CA ASP A 165 21.44 -10.27 -26.08
C ASP A 165 22.74 -9.70 -26.71
N GLU A 166 23.47 -8.82 -26.00
CA GLU A 166 24.67 -8.10 -26.47
C GLU A 166 24.46 -7.29 -27.77
N VAL A 167 23.22 -6.90 -28.05
CA VAL A 167 22.85 -6.13 -29.25
C VAL A 167 22.79 -4.64 -28.89
N ALA A 168 23.50 -3.80 -29.66
CA ALA A 168 23.50 -2.34 -29.45
C ALA A 168 22.08 -1.76 -29.36
N ILE A 169 21.81 -1.02 -28.27
CA ILE A 169 20.53 -0.43 -27.90
C ILE A 169 20.22 0.77 -28.81
N THR A 170 19.57 0.53 -29.94
CA THR A 170 19.10 1.60 -30.84
C THR A 170 17.58 1.75 -30.77
N GLY A 171 17.08 2.98 -30.97
CA GLY A 171 15.64 3.29 -30.87
C GLY A 171 14.77 2.47 -31.84
N GLU A 172 15.33 2.07 -32.98
CA GLU A 172 14.65 1.20 -33.96
C GLU A 172 14.44 -0.22 -33.42
N LYS A 173 15.44 -0.79 -32.73
CA LYS A 173 15.35 -2.14 -32.15
C LYS A 173 14.44 -2.18 -30.91
N ILE A 174 14.43 -1.11 -30.13
CA ILE A 174 13.44 -0.95 -29.06
C ILE A 174 12.03 -0.92 -29.67
N SER A 175 11.84 -0.21 -30.79
CA SER A 175 10.53 -0.15 -31.46
C SER A 175 10.07 -1.48 -32.05
N THR A 176 10.98 -2.35 -32.51
CA THR A 176 10.63 -3.69 -33.03
C THR A 176 10.22 -4.65 -31.91
N ILE A 177 10.92 -4.62 -30.77
CA ILE A 177 10.54 -5.40 -29.58
C ILE A 177 9.18 -4.95 -29.04
N LEU A 178 8.93 -3.64 -28.98
CA LEU A 178 7.65 -3.10 -28.51
C LEU A 178 6.49 -3.45 -29.46
N LYS A 179 6.73 -3.49 -30.78
CA LYS A 179 5.76 -3.96 -31.76
C LYS A 179 5.49 -5.46 -31.64
N ALA A 180 6.52 -6.27 -31.36
CA ALA A 180 6.36 -7.71 -31.12
C ALA A 180 5.58 -7.99 -29.82
N ALA A 181 5.73 -7.13 -28.80
CA ALA A 181 5.04 -7.23 -27.52
C ALA A 181 3.61 -6.63 -27.53
N HIS A 182 3.13 -6.09 -28.65
CA HIS A 182 1.84 -5.37 -28.76
C HIS A 182 1.66 -4.24 -27.74
N VAL A 183 2.73 -3.51 -27.40
CA VAL A 183 2.66 -2.33 -26.50
C VAL A 183 2.78 -1.06 -27.34
N GLU A 184 1.74 -0.22 -27.33
CA GLU A 184 1.77 1.09 -27.99
C GLU A 184 2.52 2.12 -27.13
N VAL A 185 3.78 2.38 -27.50
CA VAL A 185 4.62 3.41 -26.89
C VAL A 185 4.72 4.60 -27.84
N GLU A 186 4.62 5.81 -27.30
CA GLU A 186 4.71 7.05 -28.08
C GLU A 186 6.11 7.15 -28.75
N PRO A 187 6.21 7.52 -30.05
CA PRO A 187 7.46 7.43 -30.82
C PRO A 187 8.66 8.22 -30.25
N PHE A 188 8.42 9.13 -29.32
CA PHE A 188 9.43 9.94 -28.65
C PHE A 188 10.27 9.14 -27.64
N TRP A 189 9.69 8.13 -26.97
CA TRP A 189 10.36 7.43 -25.88
C TRP A 189 11.55 6.57 -26.32
N PRO A 190 11.46 5.73 -27.38
CA PRO A 190 12.61 4.93 -27.82
C PRO A 190 13.81 5.79 -28.25
N GLY A 191 13.56 6.99 -28.80
CA GLY A 191 14.61 7.94 -29.19
C GLY A 191 15.28 8.63 -28.00
N LEU A 192 14.54 8.84 -26.91
CA LEU A 192 15.08 9.43 -25.67
C LEU A 192 15.91 8.42 -24.89
N PHE A 193 15.47 7.15 -24.81
CA PHE A 193 16.21 6.07 -24.16
C PHE A 193 17.50 5.69 -24.91
N ALA A 194 17.51 5.71 -26.24
CA ALA A 194 18.74 5.49 -27.02
C ALA A 194 19.81 6.55 -26.69
N LYS A 195 19.41 7.85 -26.64
CA LYS A 195 20.32 8.95 -26.29
C LYS A 195 20.79 8.95 -24.84
N ALA A 196 19.96 8.46 -23.92
CA ALA A 196 20.32 8.36 -22.50
C ALA A 196 21.29 7.20 -22.22
N LEU A 197 21.29 6.16 -23.07
CA LEU A 197 22.13 4.97 -22.93
C LEU A 197 23.41 5.03 -23.78
N GLU A 198 23.54 6.01 -24.66
CA GLU A 198 24.81 6.37 -25.32
C GLU A 198 25.81 6.90 -24.27
N GLY A 199 26.63 5.99 -23.73
CA GLY A 199 27.70 6.31 -22.77
C GLY A 199 27.49 5.77 -21.35
N VAL A 200 26.42 5.02 -21.09
CA VAL A 200 26.16 4.41 -19.77
C VAL A 200 26.13 2.89 -19.89
N ASP A 201 27.12 2.24 -19.28
CA ASP A 201 27.26 0.79 -19.29
C ASP A 201 26.25 0.16 -18.32
N VAL A 202 25.13 -0.34 -18.85
CA VAL A 202 23.97 -0.87 -18.09
C VAL A 202 24.40 -2.00 -17.14
N LYS A 203 25.44 -2.75 -17.48
CA LYS A 203 26.02 -3.82 -16.65
C LYS A 203 26.66 -3.28 -15.36
N SER A 204 27.26 -2.09 -15.42
CA SER A 204 27.85 -1.39 -14.25
C SER A 204 26.79 -0.73 -13.36
N LEU A 205 25.65 -0.32 -13.93
CA LEU A 205 24.53 0.20 -13.16
C LEU A 205 23.88 -0.91 -12.33
N ILE A 206 23.68 -2.09 -12.90
CA ILE A 206 23.09 -3.24 -12.19
C ILE A 206 23.99 -3.67 -11.00
N THR A 207 25.31 -3.61 -11.15
CA THR A 207 26.24 -3.97 -10.06
C THR A 207 26.38 -2.88 -8.99
N ASN A 208 26.21 -1.59 -9.33
CA ASN A 208 26.26 -0.48 -8.36
C ASN A 208 24.93 -0.18 -7.64
N ILE A 209 23.80 -0.69 -8.14
CA ILE A 209 22.51 -0.62 -7.44
C ILE A 209 22.52 -1.50 -6.16
N SER A 210 23.35 -2.54 -6.12
CA SER A 210 23.57 -3.40 -4.96
C SER A 210 24.17 -2.65 -3.74
N THR A 211 24.91 -1.55 -3.95
CA THR A 211 25.67 -0.87 -2.90
C THR A 211 25.06 0.45 -2.42
N SER A 212 23.92 0.90 -2.95
CA SER A 212 23.31 2.19 -2.60
C SER A 212 21.96 2.12 -1.86
N VAL A 213 21.49 0.92 -1.50
CA VAL A 213 20.46 0.74 -0.45
C VAL A 213 21.13 0.22 0.82
N GLY A 214 21.84 1.12 1.51
CA GLY A 214 22.36 0.89 2.87
C GLY A 214 23.88 0.76 2.94
N GLY A 215 24.52 1.79 3.48
CA GLY A 215 25.92 1.73 3.90
C GLY A 215 26.74 2.94 3.48
N THR A 216 26.60 4.06 4.18
CA THR A 216 27.63 5.11 4.15
C THR A 216 28.87 4.63 4.89
N ALA A 217 29.91 4.25 4.17
CA ALA A 217 31.30 4.38 4.60
C ALA A 217 32.16 4.65 3.36
N ALA A 218 32.65 5.88 3.26
CA ALA A 218 33.54 6.33 2.20
C ALA A 218 34.96 5.72 2.35
N PRO A 219 35.69 5.40 1.28
CA PRO A 219 37.11 5.09 1.35
C PRO A 219 37.92 6.39 1.24
N ALA A 220 38.69 6.70 2.29
CA ALA A 220 39.79 7.66 2.22
C ALA A 220 41.07 6.92 1.81
N GLY A 221 41.78 7.47 0.82
CA GLY A 221 42.94 6.87 0.19
C GLY A 221 44.25 6.95 1.00
N ALA A 222 45.10 5.96 0.70
CA ALA A 222 46.56 5.98 0.53
C ALA A 222 47.50 6.57 1.62
N ALA A 223 48.34 5.69 2.20
CA ALA A 223 49.80 5.89 2.33
C ALA A 223 50.56 4.59 2.79
N ALA A 224 51.40 4.08 1.87
CA ALA A 224 52.68 3.33 1.92
C ALA A 224 53.20 2.47 3.12
N SER A 225 53.41 1.14 2.83
CA SER A 225 54.65 0.27 2.92
C SER A 225 55.36 -0.10 4.27
N PRO A 226 56.18 -1.19 4.36
CA PRO A 226 56.01 -2.62 3.96
C PRO A 226 56.59 -3.66 4.98
N ALA A 227 56.64 -4.95 4.59
CA ALA A 227 57.38 -6.12 5.17
C ALA A 227 56.64 -7.02 6.21
N ALA A 228 56.73 -8.36 6.25
CA ALA A 228 57.38 -9.41 5.46
C ALA A 228 56.74 -10.81 5.73
N ALA A 229 57.03 -11.75 4.82
CA ALA A 229 57.13 -13.22 4.95
C ALA A 229 55.88 -14.14 5.02
N ALA A 230 55.83 -15.07 4.05
CA ALA A 230 55.01 -16.30 3.94
C ALA A 230 55.73 -17.51 4.61
N PRO A 231 55.33 -18.82 4.52
CA PRO A 231 54.17 -19.49 3.88
C PRO A 231 53.55 -20.74 4.60
N ALA A 232 52.48 -21.28 4.00
CA ALA A 232 52.12 -22.71 3.72
C ALA A 232 51.64 -23.76 4.79
N ALA A 233 50.44 -24.31 4.49
CA ALA A 233 50.04 -25.73 4.28
C ALA A 233 49.63 -26.74 5.40
N ALA A 234 48.36 -27.19 5.31
CA ALA A 234 47.81 -28.56 5.18
C ALA A 234 47.67 -29.60 6.34
N ALA A 235 46.41 -30.06 6.52
CA ALA A 235 45.87 -31.44 6.59
C ALA A 235 45.77 -32.30 7.90
N ALA A 236 44.54 -32.82 8.13
CA ALA A 236 44.07 -34.15 8.68
C ALA A 236 44.54 -34.63 10.08
N GLU A 237 43.87 -35.45 10.92
CA GLU A 237 42.62 -36.24 11.04
C GLU A 237 42.56 -36.71 12.53
N GLU A 238 41.42 -36.77 13.22
CA GLU A 238 40.74 -37.99 13.75
C GLU A 238 40.77 -38.18 15.30
N LYS A 239 39.58 -38.30 15.90
CA LYS A 239 39.24 -39.20 17.02
C LYS A 239 37.71 -39.29 17.21
N GLU A 240 37.10 -40.25 16.52
CA GLU A 240 35.99 -41.09 17.02
C GLU A 240 36.51 -41.96 18.21
N GLU A 241 35.76 -42.57 19.14
CA GLU A 241 34.43 -43.18 19.09
C GLU A 241 33.98 -43.63 20.52
N LYS A 242 32.65 -43.71 20.73
CA LYS A 242 31.82 -44.68 21.52
C LYS A 242 30.68 -43.97 22.30
N LYS A 243 29.47 -43.92 21.73
CA LYS A 243 28.30 -44.86 21.84
C LYS A 243 27.58 -44.78 23.21
N LYS A 244 26.34 -44.23 23.23
CA LYS A 244 25.01 -44.92 23.26
C LYS A 244 24.73 -45.60 24.62
N GLU A 245 23.64 -45.38 25.34
CA GLU A 245 22.22 -45.52 24.94
C GLU A 245 21.23 -44.86 25.96
N GLU A 246 20.04 -44.51 25.46
CA GLU A 246 18.78 -43.92 26.02
C GLU A 246 17.92 -44.93 26.87
N PRO A 247 16.64 -44.69 27.32
CA PRO A 247 15.83 -43.48 27.73
C PRO A 247 14.80 -43.71 28.91
N LYS A 248 13.93 -42.69 29.19
CA LYS A 248 12.56 -42.64 29.82
C LYS A 248 12.47 -42.83 31.35
N GLU A 249 11.60 -42.19 32.16
CA GLU A 249 10.20 -41.67 32.10
C GLU A 249 10.01 -40.69 33.32
N GLU A 250 9.39 -39.51 33.18
CA GLU A 250 8.08 -39.10 33.76
C GLU A 250 7.84 -39.13 35.30
N SER A 251 7.07 -38.15 35.80
CA SER A 251 6.58 -37.83 37.18
C SER A 251 7.48 -36.90 38.02
N ASP A 252 7.14 -35.64 38.31
CA ASP A 252 6.03 -35.04 39.11
C ASP A 252 6.25 -35.17 40.64
N ASP A 253 6.04 -34.05 41.35
CA ASP A 253 6.18 -33.81 42.81
C ASP A 253 7.59 -33.78 43.45
N ASP A 254 8.22 -32.59 43.48
CA ASP A 254 9.08 -32.18 44.62
C ASP A 254 8.59 -30.84 45.20
N MET A 255 7.59 -30.98 46.05
CA MET A 255 7.58 -30.48 47.43
C MET A 255 8.18 -29.08 47.67
N GLY A 256 7.26 -28.11 47.73
CA GLY A 256 6.89 -27.59 49.05
C GLY A 256 7.79 -26.52 49.69
N PHE A 257 7.11 -25.42 50.02
CA PHE A 257 7.28 -24.69 51.28
C PHE A 257 8.39 -23.62 51.37
N GLY A 258 8.00 -22.39 51.02
CA GLY A 258 8.11 -21.22 51.90
C GLY A 258 9.51 -20.74 52.32
N LEU A 259 10.01 -19.72 51.62
CA LEU A 259 11.14 -18.91 52.12
C LEU A 259 10.93 -17.40 51.90
N PHE A 260 9.77 -16.89 52.31
CA PHE A 260 9.51 -15.57 52.92
C PHE A 260 7.99 -15.33 52.86
N ASP A 261 7.32 -15.69 53.97
CA ASP A 261 5.95 -15.36 54.40
C ASP A 261 4.88 -14.99 53.33
#